data_AF-A0ABD3R4L4-F1
#
_entry.id   AF-A0ABD3R4L4-F1
#
_cell.length_a   1.000
_cell.length_b   1.000
_cell.length_c   1.000
_cell.angle_alpha   90.00
_cell.angle_beta   90.00
_cell.angle_gamma   90.00
#
_symmetry.space_group_name_H-M   'P 1'
#
loop_
_entity.id
_entity.type
_entity.pdbx_description
1 polymer ?
#
loop_
_entity_poly.entity_id
_entity_poly.type
_entity_poly.pdbx_seq_one_letter_code
_entity_poly.pdbx_strand_id
1 'polypeptide(L)'
;MTSQAAKELGKWCDAMTGVEGSLGYITLLVISIVGYIYMNHGMQMNVSSKKAEGEDEIETPEPMRNFTAKQLRFFDGSTNENTDEPKPIYLSVGGTVFDVSKGRDFYGPGGPYGVFAGRECGAALATMSFDESLLDDVSACETLGVGDKAELANWLQKFEHYRCYPVKGRLVPDSKLPSSERTISMEELAKYDGNNQDSPTGEHLGYATYPIYLGALDKVFDVSFGGVEMYGKDGPYQRFAGKDASRALALMSFDPKDVENPDISDLDENKMKILKDWVKTFEEKKGYPVVGKLQRVTANPFP
;
A
#
# COMPACT_ATOMS: atom_id res chain seq x y z
N MET A 1 41.14 -45.40 25.05
CA MET A 1 40.62 -45.20 23.68
C MET A 1 40.78 -43.75 23.17
N THR A 2 41.30 -42.81 23.96
CA THR A 2 41.47 -41.39 23.59
C THR A 2 42.75 -41.07 22.79
N SER A 3 43.75 -41.96 22.78
CA SER A 3 45.06 -41.70 22.14
C SER A 3 45.06 -41.84 20.61
N GLN A 4 44.09 -42.53 20.00
CA GLN A 4 44.13 -42.82 18.56
C GLN A 4 43.40 -41.73 17.76
N ALA A 5 42.23 -41.30 18.23
CA ALA A 5 41.49 -40.19 17.62
C ALA A 5 42.28 -38.87 17.64
N ALA A 6 43.01 -38.58 18.73
CA ALA A 6 43.85 -37.38 18.82
C ALA A 6 45.04 -37.41 17.83
N LYS A 7 45.58 -38.59 17.53
CA LYS A 7 46.68 -38.77 16.55
C LYS A 7 46.18 -38.67 15.11
N GLU A 8 44.98 -39.17 14.82
CA GLU A 8 44.36 -39.05 13.50
C GLU A 8 43.95 -37.59 13.20
N LEU A 9 43.42 -36.87 14.19
CA LEU A 9 43.13 -35.43 14.08
C LEU A 9 44.40 -34.59 13.87
N GLY A 10 45.50 -34.91 14.57
CA GLY A 10 46.78 -34.23 14.39
C GLY A 10 47.31 -34.36 12.96
N LYS A 11 47.33 -35.59 12.43
CA LYS A 11 47.77 -35.85 11.04
C LYS A 11 46.90 -35.15 9.99
N TRP A 12 45.60 -35.04 10.21
CA TRP A 12 44.71 -34.31 9.32
C TRP A 12 44.97 -32.80 9.34
N CYS A 13 45.16 -32.21 10.52
CA CYS A 13 45.50 -30.80 10.67
C CYS A 13 46.88 -30.48 10.06
N ASP A 14 47.87 -31.35 10.25
CA ASP A 14 49.21 -31.20 9.68
C ASP A 14 49.16 -31.29 8.14
N ALA A 15 48.34 -32.20 7.58
CA ALA A 15 48.16 -32.34 6.14
C ALA A 15 47.42 -31.15 5.50
N MET A 16 46.47 -30.54 6.21
CA MET A 16 45.68 -29.43 5.67
C MET A 16 46.40 -28.07 5.78
N THR A 17 47.25 -27.89 6.80
CA THR A 17 47.95 -26.63 7.05
C THR A 17 49.41 -26.63 6.58
N GLY A 18 50.00 -27.81 6.36
CA GLY A 18 51.40 -27.97 5.93
C GLY A 18 52.44 -27.71 7.02
N VAL A 19 52.02 -27.57 8.29
CA VAL A 19 52.91 -27.28 9.43
C VAL A 19 52.67 -28.32 10.51
N GLU A 20 53.74 -29.00 10.96
CA GLU A 20 53.63 -30.10 11.92
C GLU A 20 53.38 -29.61 13.37
N GLY A 21 52.44 -30.27 14.05
CA GLY A 21 52.25 -30.17 15.50
C GLY A 21 51.29 -29.07 15.95
N SER A 22 51.48 -28.55 17.16
CA SER A 22 50.55 -27.59 17.78
C SER A 22 50.42 -26.26 17.01
N LEU A 23 51.35 -25.96 16.09
CA LEU A 23 51.26 -24.80 15.21
C LEU A 23 50.12 -24.92 14.19
N GLY A 24 49.80 -26.12 13.69
CA GLY A 24 48.70 -26.33 12.74
C GLY A 24 47.32 -26.05 13.35
N TYR A 25 47.15 -26.31 14.64
CA TYR A 25 45.93 -25.93 15.36
C TYR A 25 45.82 -24.41 15.55
N ILE A 26 46.94 -23.74 15.79
CA ILE A 26 46.98 -22.27 15.95
C ILE A 26 46.70 -21.59 14.61
N THR A 27 47.20 -22.10 13.49
CA THR A 27 46.91 -21.54 12.16
C THR A 27 45.43 -21.66 11.79
N LEU A 28 44.77 -22.79 12.07
CA LEU A 28 43.33 -22.94 11.85
C LEU A 28 42.49 -22.04 12.76
N LEU A 29 42.90 -21.85 14.02
CA LEU A 29 42.27 -20.88 14.93
C LEU A 29 42.45 -19.43 14.44
N VAL A 30 43.63 -19.07 13.93
CA VAL A 30 43.86 -17.74 13.36
C VAL A 30 43.07 -17.54 12.07
N ILE A 31 42.99 -18.53 11.18
CA ILE A 31 42.18 -18.44 9.95
C ILE A 31 40.69 -18.30 10.27
N SER A 32 40.18 -19.04 11.26
CA SER A 32 38.78 -18.93 11.69
C SER A 32 38.48 -17.61 12.41
N ILE A 33 39.41 -17.08 13.21
CA ILE A 33 39.27 -15.75 13.85
C ILE A 33 39.39 -14.63 12.82
N VAL A 34 40.33 -14.71 11.87
CA VAL A 34 40.46 -13.73 10.77
C VAL A 34 39.26 -13.81 9.84
N GLY A 35 38.74 -15.01 9.55
CA GLY A 35 37.49 -15.21 8.82
C GLY A 35 36.28 -14.64 9.55
N TYR A 36 36.20 -14.85 10.86
CA TYR A 36 35.15 -14.26 11.72
C TYR A 36 35.26 -12.73 11.75
N ILE A 37 36.45 -12.16 11.92
CA ILE A 37 36.68 -10.72 11.85
C ILE A 37 36.37 -10.19 10.44
N TYR A 38 36.74 -10.90 9.38
CA TYR A 38 36.38 -10.50 8.01
C TYR A 38 34.87 -10.57 7.75
N MET A 39 34.16 -11.57 8.27
CA MET A 39 32.70 -11.61 8.19
C MET A 39 32.03 -10.52 9.06
N ASN A 40 32.68 -10.10 10.14
CA ASN A 40 32.12 -9.15 11.12
C ASN A 40 32.68 -7.71 10.99
N HIS A 41 33.70 -7.47 10.17
CA HIS A 41 34.30 -6.15 9.84
C HIS A 41 34.43 -5.89 8.33
N GLY A 42 34.36 -6.92 7.48
CA GLY A 42 34.48 -6.86 6.02
C GLY A 42 33.15 -6.67 5.31
N MET A 43 32.43 -5.60 5.64
CA MET A 43 31.59 -4.86 4.70
C MET A 43 31.45 -3.41 5.17
N GLN A 44 32.59 -2.76 5.38
CA GLN A 44 32.67 -1.30 5.28
C GLN A 44 33.07 -1.02 3.83
N MET A 45 32.07 -0.94 2.95
CA MET A 45 32.27 -0.37 1.62
C MET A 45 32.85 1.03 1.79
N ASN A 46 33.97 1.24 1.12
CA ASN A 46 34.68 2.51 1.06
C ASN A 46 33.76 3.52 0.36
N VAL A 47 32.91 4.22 1.12
CA VAL A 47 32.16 5.38 0.64
C VAL A 47 33.18 6.48 0.43
N SER A 48 33.77 6.49 -0.76
CA SER A 48 34.43 7.66 -1.30
C SER A 48 33.43 8.80 -1.21
N SER A 49 33.76 9.77 -0.37
CA SER A 49 33.04 11.00 -0.14
C SER A 49 32.87 11.77 -1.45
N LYS A 50 31.79 11.47 -2.18
CA LYS A 50 31.10 12.46 -2.99
C LYS A 50 30.05 13.08 -2.09
N LYS A 51 30.36 14.31 -1.70
CA LYS A 51 29.51 15.28 -1.02
C LYS A 51 28.10 15.23 -1.62
N ALA A 52 27.16 14.60 -0.92
CA ALA A 52 25.74 14.75 -1.16
C ALA A 52 25.29 15.92 -0.29
N GLU A 53 25.22 17.10 -0.89
CA GLU A 53 24.29 18.13 -0.43
C GLU A 53 22.92 17.67 -0.91
N GLY A 54 22.28 16.82 -0.11
CA GLY A 54 20.86 16.53 -0.18
C GLY A 54 20.32 16.96 1.16
N GLU A 55 19.52 18.02 1.19
CA GLU A 55 18.64 18.27 2.31
C GLU A 55 17.75 17.03 2.41
N ASP A 56 17.91 16.26 3.49
CA ASP A 56 16.95 15.19 3.81
C ASP A 56 15.61 15.87 4.07
N GLU A 57 14.80 16.06 3.02
CA GLU A 57 13.36 16.24 3.19
C GLU A 57 12.91 15.08 4.06
N ILE A 58 12.39 15.40 5.24
CA ILE A 58 11.75 14.42 6.10
C ILE A 58 10.53 13.94 5.30
N GLU A 59 10.69 12.85 4.54
CA GLU A 59 9.59 12.17 3.85
C GLU A 59 8.57 11.78 4.93
N THR A 60 7.52 12.58 5.05
CA THR A 60 6.41 12.26 5.93
C THR A 60 5.81 10.96 5.42
N PRO A 61 5.68 9.91 6.25
CA PRO A 61 5.14 8.64 5.80
C PRO A 61 3.75 8.85 5.23
N GLU A 62 3.56 8.45 3.96
CA GLU A 62 2.27 8.54 3.28
C GLU A 62 1.18 7.92 4.15
N PRO A 63 0.02 8.59 4.32
CA PRO A 63 -1.06 8.04 5.12
C PRO A 63 -1.58 6.75 4.49
N MET A 64 -1.92 5.78 5.34
CA MET A 64 -2.55 4.56 4.87
C MET A 64 -3.88 4.87 4.18
N ARG A 65 -4.18 4.11 3.13
CA ARG A 65 -5.40 4.31 2.33
C ARG A 65 -6.09 3.00 1.95
N ASN A 66 -7.32 3.13 1.46
CA ASN A 66 -8.01 2.02 0.84
C ASN A 66 -7.55 1.87 -0.63
N PHE A 67 -7.59 0.65 -1.13
CA PHE A 67 -7.29 0.29 -2.51
C PHE A 67 -8.44 -0.51 -3.08
N THR A 68 -8.81 -0.22 -4.33
CA THR A 68 -9.53 -1.20 -5.15
C THR A 68 -8.53 -2.09 -5.87
N ALA A 69 -8.98 -3.25 -6.35
CA ALA A 69 -8.12 -4.13 -7.15
C ALA A 69 -7.58 -3.37 -8.38
N LYS A 70 -8.42 -2.59 -9.07
CA LYS A 70 -8.02 -1.76 -10.21
C LYS A 70 -6.91 -0.76 -9.87
N GLN A 71 -6.97 -0.12 -8.70
CA GLN A 71 -5.93 0.82 -8.28
C GLN A 71 -4.64 0.11 -7.91
N LEU A 72 -4.72 -1.04 -7.23
CA LEU A 72 -3.54 -1.81 -6.83
C LEU A 72 -2.72 -2.28 -8.06
N ARG A 73 -3.41 -2.60 -9.16
CA ARG A 73 -2.78 -3.01 -10.43
C ARG A 73 -1.82 -1.99 -11.04
N PHE A 74 -1.96 -0.72 -10.69
CA PHE A 74 -1.02 0.31 -11.15
C PHE A 74 0.39 0.12 -10.59
N PHE A 75 0.51 -0.51 -9.41
CA PHE A 75 1.77 -0.67 -8.68
C PHE A 75 2.41 -2.03 -8.95
N ASP A 76 2.65 -2.33 -10.23
CA ASP A 76 3.20 -3.60 -10.71
C ASP A 76 4.72 -3.58 -10.94
N GLY A 77 5.37 -2.44 -10.70
CA GLY A 77 6.80 -2.26 -10.97
C GLY A 77 7.20 -1.98 -12.41
N SER A 78 6.25 -1.96 -13.35
CA SER A 78 6.50 -1.60 -14.75
C SER A 78 6.98 -0.15 -14.88
N THR A 79 7.55 0.21 -16.03
CA THR A 79 7.97 1.59 -16.29
C THR A 79 6.75 2.50 -16.48
N ASN A 80 6.79 3.70 -15.92
CA ASN A 80 5.80 4.73 -16.16
C ASN A 80 6.02 5.37 -17.53
N GLU A 81 5.01 5.31 -18.39
CA GLU A 81 5.06 5.82 -19.77
C GLU A 81 5.30 7.34 -19.85
N ASN A 82 5.01 8.09 -18.79
CA ASN A 82 5.12 9.55 -18.80
C ASN A 82 6.46 10.05 -18.23
N THR A 83 7.11 9.27 -17.38
CA THR A 83 8.32 9.70 -16.66
C THR A 83 9.55 8.84 -16.95
N ASP A 84 9.39 7.71 -17.65
CA ASP A 84 10.42 6.69 -17.88
C ASP A 84 11.01 6.10 -16.59
N GLU A 85 10.37 6.34 -15.43
CA GLU A 85 10.78 5.81 -14.13
C GLU A 85 10.03 4.53 -13.78
N PRO A 86 10.65 3.59 -13.03
CA PRO A 86 9.96 2.40 -12.58
C PRO A 86 8.88 2.73 -11.56
N LYS A 87 7.65 2.26 -11.79
CA LYS A 87 6.55 2.37 -10.80
C LYS A 87 6.91 1.65 -9.51
N PRO A 88 6.33 2.05 -8.36
CA PRO A 88 6.43 1.25 -7.13
C PRO A 88 5.84 -0.15 -7.34
N ILE A 89 6.23 -1.10 -6.51
CA ILE A 89 5.68 -2.45 -6.51
C ILE A 89 4.91 -2.66 -5.22
N TYR A 90 3.59 -2.74 -5.30
CA TYR A 90 2.74 -3.10 -4.18
C TYR A 90 2.14 -4.49 -4.41
N LEU A 91 1.85 -5.19 -3.33
CA LEU A 91 1.01 -6.39 -3.37
C LEU A 91 0.17 -6.45 -2.11
N SER A 92 -0.93 -7.18 -2.17
CA SER A 92 -1.82 -7.41 -1.05
C SER A 92 -1.71 -8.85 -0.56
N VAL A 93 -1.60 -9.03 0.76
CA VAL A 93 -1.60 -10.34 1.43
C VAL A 93 -2.73 -10.32 2.46
N GLY A 94 -3.76 -11.14 2.26
CA GLY A 94 -4.91 -11.18 3.16
C GLY A 94 -5.61 -9.82 3.28
N GLY A 95 -5.60 -9.03 2.20
CA GLY A 95 -6.15 -7.67 2.17
C GLY A 95 -5.24 -6.58 2.74
N THR A 96 -4.04 -6.89 3.27
CA THR A 96 -3.07 -5.89 3.71
C THR A 96 -2.10 -5.55 2.58
N VAL A 97 -2.03 -4.28 2.20
CA VAL A 97 -1.22 -3.80 1.08
C VAL A 97 0.17 -3.40 1.57
N PHE A 98 1.20 -4.03 1.01
CA PHE A 98 2.60 -3.78 1.33
C PHE A 98 3.33 -3.12 0.15
N ASP A 99 4.23 -2.19 0.46
CA ASP A 99 5.22 -1.70 -0.48
C ASP A 99 6.44 -2.64 -0.50
N VAL A 100 6.53 -3.43 -1.56
CA VAL A 100 7.62 -4.40 -1.78
C VAL A 100 8.65 -3.90 -2.78
N SER A 101 8.71 -2.59 -3.03
CA SER A 101 9.65 -1.99 -4.00
C SER A 101 11.11 -2.29 -3.67
N LYS A 102 11.47 -2.47 -2.40
CA LYS A 102 12.81 -2.92 -1.97
C LYS A 102 13.17 -4.33 -2.44
N GLY A 103 12.16 -5.16 -2.75
CA GLY A 103 12.28 -6.50 -3.29
C GLY A 103 12.09 -6.58 -4.81
N ARG A 104 12.43 -5.52 -5.55
CA ARG A 104 12.20 -5.43 -7.01
C ARG A 104 12.79 -6.60 -7.81
N ASP A 105 13.92 -7.17 -7.39
CA ASP A 105 14.49 -8.34 -8.09
C ASP A 105 13.60 -9.59 -7.99
N PHE A 106 12.72 -9.64 -6.98
CA PHE A 106 11.78 -10.73 -6.74
C PHE A 106 10.42 -10.47 -7.37
N TYR A 107 9.85 -9.29 -7.10
CA TYR A 107 8.47 -8.94 -7.46
C TYR A 107 8.35 -8.03 -8.69
N GLY A 108 9.45 -7.46 -9.16
CA GLY A 108 9.44 -6.60 -10.34
C GLY A 108 9.30 -7.37 -11.65
N PRO A 109 9.18 -6.67 -12.79
CA PRO A 109 9.12 -7.29 -14.10
C PRO A 109 10.30 -8.24 -14.35
N GLY A 110 9.99 -9.50 -14.70
CA GLY A 110 10.99 -10.55 -14.93
C GLY A 110 11.49 -11.26 -13.66
N GLY A 111 11.06 -10.83 -12.47
CA GLY A 111 11.36 -11.51 -11.21
C GLY A 111 10.55 -12.81 -11.01
N PRO A 112 11.04 -13.76 -10.21
CA PRO A 112 10.40 -15.06 -9.99
C PRO A 112 9.01 -14.97 -9.35
N TYR A 113 8.70 -13.87 -8.64
CA TYR A 113 7.42 -13.62 -7.98
C TYR A 113 6.68 -12.43 -8.60
N GLY A 114 7.06 -12.00 -9.81
CA GLY A 114 6.47 -10.85 -10.50
C GLY A 114 4.97 -10.98 -10.78
N VAL A 115 4.45 -12.21 -10.83
CA VAL A 115 3.01 -12.48 -11.00
C VAL A 115 2.14 -11.91 -9.86
N PHE A 116 2.71 -11.66 -8.69
CA PHE A 116 2.01 -11.09 -7.53
C PHE A 116 1.99 -9.55 -7.52
N ALA A 117 2.78 -8.91 -8.37
CA ALA A 117 2.88 -7.45 -8.41
C ALA A 117 1.52 -6.82 -8.77
N GLY A 118 1.07 -5.87 -7.95
CA GLY A 118 -0.21 -5.19 -8.08
C GLY A 118 -1.44 -6.04 -7.74
N ARG A 119 -1.30 -7.17 -7.05
CA ARG A 119 -2.39 -8.14 -6.81
C ARG A 119 -2.59 -8.50 -5.36
N GLU A 120 -3.78 -9.00 -5.04
CA GLU A 120 -3.95 -9.87 -3.87
C GLU A 120 -3.39 -11.25 -4.17
N CYS A 121 -2.50 -11.74 -3.30
CA CYS A 121 -1.84 -13.03 -3.46
C CYS A 121 -1.84 -13.89 -2.18
N GLY A 122 -2.61 -13.52 -1.15
CA GLY A 122 -2.64 -14.23 0.12
C GLY A 122 -2.99 -15.71 -0.01
N ALA A 123 -4.02 -16.07 -0.78
CA ALA A 123 -4.41 -17.46 -0.99
C ALA A 123 -3.34 -18.27 -1.74
N ALA A 124 -2.71 -17.67 -2.77
CA ALA A 124 -1.61 -18.28 -3.50
C ALA A 124 -0.38 -18.51 -2.60
N LEU A 125 0.00 -17.53 -1.78
CA LEU A 125 1.11 -17.66 -0.82
C LEU A 125 0.83 -18.70 0.26
N ALA A 126 -0.40 -18.73 0.80
CA ALA A 126 -0.82 -19.68 1.82
C ALA A 126 -0.76 -21.14 1.33
N THR A 127 -1.08 -21.36 0.06
CA THR A 127 -1.08 -22.69 -0.58
C THR A 127 0.22 -22.99 -1.33
N MET A 128 1.23 -22.10 -1.24
CA MET A 128 2.52 -22.20 -1.94
C MET A 128 2.38 -22.40 -3.46
N SER A 129 1.42 -21.69 -4.05
CA SER A 129 1.05 -21.80 -5.46
C SER A 129 1.37 -20.51 -6.24
N PHE A 130 1.58 -20.66 -7.55
CA PHE A 130 1.66 -19.56 -8.52
C PHE A 130 0.44 -19.54 -9.44
N ASP A 131 -0.59 -20.32 -9.11
CA ASP A 131 -1.84 -20.37 -9.88
C ASP A 131 -2.53 -19.00 -9.83
N GLU A 132 -2.71 -18.41 -11.01
CA GLU A 132 -3.34 -17.09 -11.13
C GLU A 132 -4.82 -17.08 -10.76
N SER A 133 -5.48 -18.24 -10.71
CA SER A 133 -6.86 -18.36 -10.23
C SER A 133 -7.01 -18.10 -8.73
N LEU A 134 -5.91 -18.13 -7.98
CA LEU A 134 -5.86 -17.85 -6.54
C LEU A 134 -5.52 -16.38 -6.22
N LEU A 135 -5.52 -15.51 -7.22
CA LEU A 135 -5.13 -14.11 -7.10
C LEU A 135 -6.33 -13.17 -7.27
N ASP A 136 -6.18 -11.94 -6.79
CA ASP A 136 -7.19 -10.86 -6.83
C ASP A 136 -8.49 -11.10 -6.04
N ASP A 137 -8.54 -12.15 -5.23
CA ASP A 137 -9.67 -12.44 -4.35
C ASP A 137 -9.24 -12.48 -2.88
N VAL A 138 -9.59 -11.43 -2.14
CA VAL A 138 -9.35 -11.35 -0.68
C VAL A 138 -10.23 -12.36 0.06
N SER A 139 -11.43 -12.65 -0.44
CA SER A 139 -12.37 -13.56 0.22
C SER A 139 -11.90 -15.01 0.19
N ALA A 140 -11.08 -15.38 -0.79
CA ALA A 140 -10.39 -16.67 -0.83
C ALA A 140 -9.53 -16.91 0.42
N CYS A 141 -8.95 -15.85 1.02
CA CYS A 141 -8.19 -15.97 2.27
C CYS A 141 -9.08 -16.33 3.47
N GLU A 142 -10.35 -15.91 3.47
CA GLU A 142 -11.30 -16.17 4.55
C GLU A 142 -11.79 -17.63 4.51
N THR A 143 -11.80 -18.27 3.34
CA THR A 143 -12.29 -19.65 3.12
C THR A 143 -11.20 -20.72 3.23
N LEU A 144 -9.93 -20.32 3.40
CA LEU A 144 -8.80 -21.23 3.59
C LEU A 144 -8.99 -22.22 4.76
N GLY A 145 -8.38 -23.41 4.60
CA GLY A 145 -8.28 -24.40 5.67
C GLY A 145 -7.43 -23.89 6.84
N VAL A 146 -7.52 -24.54 8.01
CA VAL A 146 -6.82 -24.11 9.23
C VAL A 146 -5.29 -24.06 9.03
N GLY A 147 -4.72 -25.03 8.31
CA GLY A 147 -3.30 -25.06 7.98
C GLY A 147 -2.88 -23.89 7.10
N ASP A 148 -3.59 -23.68 5.99
CA ASP A 148 -3.30 -22.59 5.06
C ASP A 148 -3.50 -21.20 5.71
N LYS A 149 -4.47 -21.05 6.61
CA LYS A 149 -4.63 -19.82 7.42
C LYS A 149 -3.43 -19.56 8.33
N ALA A 150 -2.83 -20.60 8.90
CA ALA A 150 -1.60 -20.46 9.68
C ALA A 150 -0.43 -20.03 8.78
N GLU A 151 -0.33 -20.57 7.58
CA GLU A 151 0.70 -20.14 6.62
C GLU A 151 0.49 -18.72 6.10
N LEU A 152 -0.76 -18.30 5.87
CA LEU A 152 -1.09 -16.91 5.56
C LEU A 152 -0.61 -15.97 6.68
N ALA A 153 -0.87 -16.32 7.94
CA ALA A 153 -0.40 -15.56 9.10
C ALA A 153 1.13 -15.53 9.18
N ASN A 154 1.81 -16.63 8.87
CA ASN A 154 3.27 -16.68 8.78
C ASN A 154 3.81 -15.75 7.68
N TRP A 155 3.15 -15.68 6.52
CA TRP A 155 3.52 -14.78 5.44
C TRP A 155 3.33 -13.31 5.82
N LEU A 156 2.22 -12.96 6.45
CA LEU A 156 2.01 -11.62 7.01
C LEU A 156 3.13 -11.23 7.98
N GLN A 157 3.48 -12.14 8.89
CA GLN A 157 4.59 -11.93 9.83
C GLN A 157 5.93 -11.72 9.11
N LYS A 158 6.23 -12.51 8.08
CA LYS A 158 7.43 -12.38 7.24
C LYS A 158 7.52 -11.01 6.57
N PHE A 159 6.41 -10.53 6.00
CA PHE A 159 6.37 -9.26 5.31
C PHE A 159 6.53 -8.09 6.29
N GLU A 160 5.84 -8.13 7.42
CA GLU A 160 5.82 -7.04 8.40
C GLU A 160 7.09 -6.98 9.26
N HIS A 161 7.58 -8.11 9.75
CA HIS A 161 8.63 -8.11 10.79
C HIS A 161 10.00 -8.61 10.32
N TYR A 162 10.07 -9.49 9.30
CA TYR A 162 11.36 -10.01 8.82
C TYR A 162 11.88 -9.24 7.60
N ARG A 163 10.96 -8.85 6.70
CA ARG A 163 11.28 -8.00 5.54
C ARG A 163 11.04 -6.53 5.83
N CYS A 164 10.19 -6.21 6.81
CA CYS A 164 9.86 -4.84 7.20
C CYS A 164 9.36 -4.00 6.01
N TYR A 165 8.49 -4.60 5.18
CA TYR A 165 7.85 -3.86 4.09
C TYR A 165 6.84 -2.86 4.66
N PRO A 166 6.88 -1.58 4.24
CA PRO A 166 5.90 -0.59 4.68
C PRO A 166 4.47 -1.01 4.34
N VAL A 167 3.56 -0.90 5.31
CA VAL A 167 2.12 -1.09 5.08
C VAL A 167 1.56 0.20 4.49
N LYS A 168 0.98 0.11 3.29
CA LYS A 168 0.37 1.24 2.58
C LYS A 168 -1.15 1.32 2.77
N GLY A 169 -1.76 0.26 3.29
CA GLY A 169 -3.17 0.24 3.68
C GLY A 169 -3.86 -1.08 3.40
N ARG A 170 -5.10 -1.03 2.91
CA ARG A 170 -5.96 -2.21 2.77
C ARG A 170 -6.62 -2.29 1.40
N LEU A 171 -6.65 -3.49 0.84
CA LEU A 171 -7.41 -3.82 -0.36
C LEU A 171 -8.85 -4.14 0.04
N VAL A 172 -9.79 -3.36 -0.47
CA VAL A 172 -11.22 -3.54 -0.24
C VAL A 172 -11.84 -4.21 -1.49
N PRO A 173 -12.45 -5.40 -1.35
CA PRO A 173 -13.14 -6.05 -2.46
C PRO A 173 -14.35 -5.23 -2.94
N ASP A 174 -14.62 -5.25 -4.24
CA ASP A 174 -15.76 -4.56 -4.84
C ASP A 174 -17.10 -4.99 -4.23
N SER A 175 -17.19 -6.24 -3.76
CA SER A 175 -18.38 -6.78 -3.07
C SER A 175 -18.65 -6.14 -1.70
N LYS A 176 -17.65 -5.51 -1.07
CA LYS A 176 -17.77 -4.77 0.19
C LYS A 176 -17.99 -3.27 -0.03
N LEU A 177 -17.98 -2.78 -1.27
CA LEU A 177 -18.25 -1.38 -1.57
C LEU A 177 -19.77 -1.12 -1.56
N PRO A 178 -20.23 0.03 -1.02
CA PRO A 178 -21.63 0.41 -1.11
C PRO A 178 -22.11 0.54 -2.56
N SER A 179 -23.37 0.20 -2.83
CA SER A 179 -23.95 0.32 -4.16
C SER A 179 -24.01 1.79 -4.62
N SER A 180 -23.58 2.05 -5.85
CA SER A 180 -23.65 3.37 -6.49
C SER A 180 -25.08 3.90 -6.67
N GLU A 181 -26.10 3.05 -6.56
CA GLU A 181 -27.51 3.43 -6.73
C GLU A 181 -28.18 3.86 -5.42
N ARG A 182 -27.52 3.67 -4.27
CA ARG A 182 -28.08 4.10 -2.99
C ARG A 182 -28.15 5.62 -2.91
N THR A 183 -29.19 6.15 -2.27
CA THR A 183 -29.32 7.59 -2.04
C THR A 183 -28.68 7.97 -0.71
N ILE A 184 -27.80 8.97 -0.71
CA ILE A 184 -27.08 9.46 0.48
C ILE A 184 -27.59 10.86 0.79
N SER A 185 -28.07 11.07 2.02
CA SER A 185 -28.48 12.40 2.50
C SER A 185 -27.27 13.25 2.85
N MET A 186 -27.44 14.57 2.88
CA MET A 186 -26.36 15.49 3.33
C MET A 186 -25.93 15.22 4.77
N GLU A 187 -26.87 14.81 5.63
CA GLU A 187 -26.58 14.45 7.03
C GLU A 187 -25.76 13.17 7.14
N GLU A 188 -26.01 12.19 6.27
CA GLU A 188 -25.18 10.98 6.20
C GLU A 188 -23.79 11.31 5.63
N LEU A 189 -23.73 12.11 4.57
CA LEU A 189 -22.49 12.54 3.93
C LEU A 189 -21.55 13.22 4.95
N ALA A 190 -22.10 14.11 5.79
CA ALA A 190 -21.35 14.84 6.81
C ALA A 190 -20.70 13.96 7.89
N LYS A 191 -21.11 12.69 8.04
CA LYS A 191 -20.48 11.74 8.98
C LYS A 191 -19.10 11.28 8.50
N TYR A 192 -18.82 11.41 7.21
CA TYR A 192 -17.62 10.90 6.55
C TYR A 192 -16.72 12.06 6.10
N ASP A 193 -16.36 12.92 7.05
CA ASP A 193 -15.61 14.17 6.84
C ASP A 193 -14.07 14.02 6.93
N GLY A 194 -13.58 12.78 7.08
CA GLY A 194 -12.15 12.50 7.18
C GLY A 194 -11.50 12.88 8.51
N ASN A 195 -12.27 13.31 9.51
CA ASN A 195 -11.76 13.61 10.86
C ASN A 195 -11.71 12.37 11.77
N ASN A 196 -12.42 11.30 11.42
CA ASN A 196 -12.40 10.06 12.18
C ASN A 196 -11.06 9.33 12.01
N GLN A 197 -10.30 9.24 13.09
CA GLN A 197 -8.99 8.57 13.15
C GLN A 197 -9.04 7.19 13.84
N ASP A 198 -10.23 6.75 14.26
CA ASP A 198 -10.39 5.44 14.88
C ASP A 198 -10.23 4.33 13.82
N SER A 199 -10.05 3.09 14.28
CA SER A 199 -10.03 1.94 13.38
C SER A 199 -11.43 1.65 12.84
N PRO A 200 -11.61 1.44 11.52
CA PRO A 200 -12.92 1.12 10.94
C PRO A 200 -13.58 -0.12 11.54
N THR A 201 -14.84 0.00 11.94
CA THR A 201 -15.68 -1.08 12.50
C THR A 201 -16.98 -1.27 11.74
N GLY A 202 -17.69 -2.38 12.01
CA GLY A 202 -19.02 -2.63 11.46
C GLY A 202 -18.98 -2.86 9.95
N GLU A 203 -19.73 -2.07 9.20
CA GLU A 203 -19.82 -2.16 7.73
C GLU A 203 -18.48 -1.90 7.03
N HIS A 204 -17.61 -1.11 7.66
CA HIS A 204 -16.29 -0.74 7.12
C HIS A 204 -15.16 -1.62 7.65
N LEU A 205 -15.49 -2.77 8.25
CA LEU A 205 -14.49 -3.72 8.74
C LEU A 205 -13.58 -4.19 7.60
N GLY A 206 -12.27 -3.95 7.75
CA GLY A 206 -11.24 -4.29 6.78
C GLY A 206 -10.74 -3.10 5.96
N TYR A 207 -11.31 -1.91 6.13
CA TYR A 207 -10.76 -0.67 5.61
C TYR A 207 -9.50 -0.26 6.41
N ALA A 208 -8.56 0.43 5.77
CA ALA A 208 -7.38 0.98 6.40
C ALA A 208 -7.69 2.25 7.20
N THR A 209 -8.63 3.05 6.68
CA THR A 209 -9.10 4.31 7.27
C THR A 209 -10.59 4.42 7.03
N TYR A 210 -11.29 5.19 7.88
CA TYR A 210 -12.71 5.43 7.69
C TYR A 210 -12.96 6.07 6.32
N PRO A 211 -14.11 5.75 5.68
CA PRO A 211 -14.47 6.38 4.43
C PRO A 211 -14.49 7.90 4.54
N ILE A 212 -14.09 8.55 3.46
CA ILE A 212 -14.15 10.01 3.33
C ILE A 212 -15.04 10.25 2.13
N TYR A 213 -16.22 10.80 2.35
CA TYR A 213 -17.18 11.00 1.27
C TYR A 213 -17.09 12.42 0.73
N LEU A 214 -17.20 12.53 -0.59
CA LEU A 214 -17.20 13.79 -1.31
C LEU A 214 -18.34 13.79 -2.33
N GLY A 215 -19.30 14.70 -2.16
CA GLY A 215 -20.37 14.90 -3.14
C GLY A 215 -19.87 15.76 -4.30
N ALA A 216 -20.13 15.33 -5.53
CA ALA A 216 -19.93 16.14 -6.72
C ALA A 216 -20.98 15.79 -7.78
N LEU A 217 -21.69 16.81 -8.25
CA LEU A 217 -22.93 16.71 -9.02
C LEU A 217 -23.99 15.86 -8.31
N ASP A 218 -24.32 14.72 -8.88
CA ASP A 218 -25.31 13.76 -8.41
C ASP A 218 -24.65 12.55 -7.74
N LYS A 219 -23.32 12.48 -7.73
CA LYS A 219 -22.55 11.33 -7.26
C LYS A 219 -21.87 11.61 -5.93
N VAL A 220 -21.70 10.56 -5.13
CA VAL A 220 -20.89 10.56 -3.92
C VAL A 220 -19.69 9.64 -4.13
N PHE A 221 -18.51 10.19 -3.96
CA PHE A 221 -17.24 9.48 -4.11
C PHE A 221 -16.66 9.12 -2.75
N ASP A 222 -16.10 7.92 -2.64
CA ASP A 222 -15.23 7.56 -1.52
C ASP A 222 -13.77 7.91 -1.85
N VAL A 223 -13.35 9.07 -1.36
CA VAL A 223 -12.00 9.59 -1.59
C VAL A 223 -10.97 9.00 -0.62
N SER A 224 -11.36 8.11 0.30
CA SER A 224 -10.40 7.36 1.14
C SER A 224 -9.52 6.40 0.33
N PHE A 225 -9.90 6.13 -0.92
CA PHE A 225 -9.20 5.23 -1.85
C PHE A 225 -7.97 5.86 -2.55
N GLY A 226 -7.42 6.95 -2.02
CA GLY A 226 -6.30 7.66 -2.67
C GLY A 226 -6.30 9.17 -2.52
N GLY A 227 -7.28 9.72 -1.82
CA GLY A 227 -7.39 11.13 -1.49
C GLY A 227 -7.21 11.42 0.00
N VAL A 228 -6.73 10.48 0.81
CA VAL A 228 -6.56 10.68 2.27
C VAL A 228 -5.64 11.85 2.57
N GLU A 229 -4.53 11.98 1.84
CA GLU A 229 -3.61 13.13 1.98
C GLU A 229 -4.26 14.47 1.62
N MET A 230 -5.23 14.46 0.71
CA MET A 230 -5.87 15.67 0.20
C MET A 230 -7.09 16.09 1.04
N TYR A 231 -7.94 15.12 1.38
CA TYR A 231 -9.26 15.32 1.99
C TYR A 231 -9.36 14.79 3.42
N GLY A 232 -8.38 14.01 3.89
CA GLY A 232 -8.30 13.58 5.28
C GLY A 232 -7.93 14.74 6.21
N LYS A 233 -7.84 14.42 7.50
CA LYS A 233 -7.43 15.38 8.53
C LYS A 233 -6.11 16.05 8.14
N ASP A 234 -6.08 17.38 8.24
CA ASP A 234 -4.95 18.25 7.91
C ASP A 234 -4.61 18.35 6.40
N GLY A 235 -5.41 17.72 5.53
CA GLY A 235 -5.27 17.82 4.09
C GLY A 235 -5.71 19.19 3.53
N PRO A 236 -5.10 19.67 2.43
CA PRO A 236 -5.40 20.99 1.85
C PRO A 236 -6.87 21.16 1.40
N TYR A 237 -7.55 20.06 1.10
CA TYR A 237 -8.92 20.01 0.60
C TYR A 237 -9.91 19.40 1.61
N GLN A 238 -9.49 19.21 2.87
CA GLN A 238 -10.33 18.68 3.96
C GLN A 238 -11.69 19.40 4.09
N ARG A 239 -11.75 20.70 3.79
CA ARG A 239 -13.00 21.48 3.86
C ARG A 239 -14.12 20.96 2.94
N PHE A 240 -13.80 20.17 1.92
CA PHE A 240 -14.76 19.53 1.04
C PHE A 240 -15.24 18.16 1.54
N ALA A 241 -14.49 17.52 2.44
CA ALA A 241 -14.83 16.21 2.97
C ALA A 241 -16.16 16.26 3.74
N GLY A 242 -17.01 15.26 3.49
CA GLY A 242 -18.35 15.17 4.05
C GLY A 242 -19.36 16.18 3.48
N LYS A 243 -19.03 16.88 2.38
CA LYS A 243 -19.90 17.92 1.78
C LYS A 243 -20.15 17.69 0.30
N ASP A 244 -21.18 18.37 -0.20
CA ASP A 244 -21.37 18.57 -1.63
C ASP A 244 -20.45 19.69 -2.13
N ALA A 245 -19.33 19.29 -2.73
CA ALA A 245 -18.33 20.21 -3.23
C ALA A 245 -18.64 20.71 -4.64
N SER A 246 -19.83 20.43 -5.21
CA SER A 246 -20.18 20.77 -6.59
C SER A 246 -19.93 22.24 -6.93
N ARG A 247 -20.45 23.15 -6.10
CA ARG A 247 -20.31 24.59 -6.30
C ARG A 247 -18.86 25.03 -6.16
N ALA A 248 -18.20 24.62 -5.08
CA ALA A 248 -16.82 24.97 -4.81
C ALA A 248 -15.86 24.49 -5.91
N LEU A 249 -16.06 23.28 -6.44
CA LEU A 249 -15.29 22.73 -7.57
C LEU A 249 -15.54 23.50 -8.87
N ALA A 250 -16.80 23.87 -9.14
CA ALA A 250 -17.16 24.64 -10.32
C ALA A 250 -16.56 26.05 -10.32
N LEU A 251 -16.50 26.68 -9.13
CA LEU A 251 -15.93 28.01 -8.94
C LEU A 251 -14.42 28.00 -8.65
N MET A 252 -13.82 26.82 -8.46
CA MET A 252 -12.44 26.64 -7.99
C MET A 252 -12.17 27.47 -6.72
N SER A 253 -13.12 27.45 -5.80
CA SER A 253 -13.16 28.31 -4.62
C SER A 253 -13.00 27.50 -3.34
N PHE A 254 -12.27 28.07 -2.39
CA PHE A 254 -12.17 27.59 -1.02
C PHE A 254 -12.95 28.45 -0.02
N ASP A 255 -13.67 29.47 -0.51
CA ASP A 255 -14.46 30.35 0.34
C ASP A 255 -15.59 29.56 1.02
N PRO A 256 -15.80 29.69 2.33
CA PRO A 256 -16.86 28.95 3.05
C PRO A 256 -18.24 29.10 2.43
N LYS A 257 -18.57 30.30 1.88
CA LYS A 257 -19.83 30.56 1.18
C LYS A 257 -20.08 29.64 -0.02
N ASP A 258 -19.02 29.18 -0.67
CA ASP A 258 -19.10 28.32 -1.86
C ASP A 258 -19.02 26.84 -1.46
N VAL A 259 -18.30 26.54 -0.37
CA VAL A 259 -18.16 25.17 0.18
C VAL A 259 -19.42 24.70 0.90
N GLU A 260 -20.12 25.62 1.57
CA GLU A 260 -21.33 25.31 2.35
C GLU A 260 -22.61 25.40 1.53
N ASN A 261 -22.53 25.91 0.29
CA ASN A 261 -23.68 26.07 -0.58
C ASN A 261 -23.69 24.99 -1.69
N PRO A 262 -24.60 24.00 -1.62
CA PRO A 262 -24.74 22.96 -2.64
C PRO A 262 -25.47 23.44 -3.91
N ASP A 263 -26.06 24.63 -3.92
CA ASP A 263 -26.81 25.12 -5.07
C ASP A 263 -25.88 25.42 -6.25
N ILE A 264 -26.24 24.87 -7.40
CA ILE A 264 -25.54 25.01 -8.68
C ILE A 264 -26.44 25.58 -9.79
N SER A 265 -27.65 26.04 -9.44
CA SER A 265 -28.65 26.54 -10.39
C SER A 265 -28.25 27.86 -11.07
N ASP A 266 -27.36 28.62 -10.43
CA ASP A 266 -26.83 29.91 -10.90
C ASP A 266 -25.52 29.77 -11.71
N LEU A 267 -25.02 28.54 -11.89
CA LEU A 267 -23.77 28.30 -12.63
C LEU A 267 -24.00 28.42 -14.14
N ASP A 268 -23.10 29.16 -14.80
CA ASP A 268 -23.03 29.22 -16.25
C ASP A 268 -22.47 27.92 -16.87
N GLU A 269 -22.57 27.80 -18.19
CA GLU A 269 -22.13 26.62 -18.95
C GLU A 269 -20.64 26.30 -18.76
N ASN A 270 -19.79 27.32 -18.60
CA ASN A 270 -18.36 27.13 -18.42
C ASN A 270 -18.05 26.52 -17.05
N LYS A 271 -18.67 27.05 -15.99
CA LYS A 271 -18.56 26.50 -14.62
C LYS A 271 -19.11 25.08 -14.55
N MET A 272 -20.22 24.83 -15.23
CA MET A 272 -20.79 23.48 -15.33
C MET A 272 -19.84 22.50 -16.05
N LYS A 273 -19.11 22.97 -17.08
CA LYS A 273 -18.09 22.16 -17.75
C LYS A 273 -16.92 21.84 -16.82
N ILE A 274 -16.40 22.82 -16.08
CA ILE A 274 -15.33 22.62 -15.08
C ILE A 274 -15.73 21.55 -14.06
N LEU A 275 -16.96 21.63 -13.54
CA LEU A 275 -17.49 20.64 -12.60
C LEU A 275 -17.55 19.23 -13.20
N LYS A 276 -18.01 19.09 -14.44
CA LYS A 276 -18.02 17.79 -15.15
C LYS A 276 -16.60 17.25 -15.37
N ASP A 277 -15.63 18.10 -15.66
CA ASP A 277 -14.23 17.71 -15.83
C ASP A 277 -13.61 17.22 -14.49
N TRP A 278 -14.00 17.81 -13.36
CA TRP A 278 -13.65 17.32 -12.02
C TRP A 278 -14.25 15.95 -11.73
N VAL A 279 -15.54 15.76 -12.00
CA VAL A 279 -16.21 14.45 -11.84
C VAL A 279 -15.52 13.39 -12.68
N LYS A 280 -15.19 13.69 -13.94
CA LYS A 280 -14.42 12.80 -14.81
C LYS A 280 -13.03 12.49 -14.25
N THR A 281 -12.37 13.48 -13.65
CA THR A 281 -11.06 13.30 -13.01
C THR A 281 -11.15 12.36 -11.80
N PHE A 282 -12.19 12.47 -10.98
CA PHE A 282 -12.41 11.56 -9.84
C PHE A 282 -12.67 10.13 -10.31
N GLU A 283 -13.46 9.94 -11.37
CA GLU A 283 -13.80 8.61 -11.90
C GLU A 283 -12.66 7.95 -12.67
N GLU A 284 -12.01 8.67 -13.58
CA GLU A 284 -11.08 8.06 -14.54
C GLU A 284 -9.63 8.17 -14.09
N LYS A 285 -9.21 9.34 -13.60
CA LYS A 285 -7.80 9.59 -13.26
C LYS A 285 -7.47 9.15 -11.84
N LYS A 286 -8.36 9.44 -10.89
CA LYS A 286 -8.18 9.06 -9.48
C LYS A 286 -8.77 7.68 -9.18
N GLY A 287 -9.81 7.28 -9.91
CA GLY A 287 -10.44 5.98 -9.74
C GLY A 287 -11.14 5.83 -8.39
N TYR A 288 -11.72 6.91 -7.86
CA TYR A 288 -12.47 6.86 -6.60
C TYR A 288 -13.77 6.09 -6.81
N PRO A 289 -14.10 5.12 -5.94
CA PRO A 289 -15.39 4.42 -6.00
C PRO A 289 -16.57 5.37 -5.83
N VAL A 290 -17.61 5.18 -6.64
CA VAL A 290 -18.90 5.85 -6.47
C VAL A 290 -19.75 5.03 -5.52
N VAL A 291 -20.06 5.59 -4.35
CA VAL A 291 -20.75 4.88 -3.24
C VAL A 291 -22.22 5.25 -3.10
N GLY A 292 -22.74 6.07 -4.02
CA GLY A 292 -24.15 6.45 -4.04
C GLY A 292 -24.43 7.68 -4.87
N LYS A 293 -25.71 8.07 -4.88
CA LYS A 293 -26.22 9.31 -5.44
C LYS A 293 -26.60 10.27 -4.34
N LEU A 294 -26.26 11.54 -4.52
CA LEU A 294 -26.56 12.57 -3.54
C LEU A 294 -28.07 12.89 -3.56
N GLN A 295 -28.68 12.88 -2.38
CA GLN A 295 -30.07 13.26 -2.21
C GLN A 295 -30.22 14.77 -2.44
N ARG A 296 -30.66 15.16 -3.63
CA ARG A 296 -31.05 16.55 -3.88
C ARG A 296 -32.42 16.77 -3.29
N VAL A 297 -32.53 17.78 -2.42
CA VAL A 297 -33.81 18.31 -2.00
C VAL A 297 -34.43 18.94 -3.24
N THR A 298 -35.33 18.22 -3.91
CA THR A 298 -36.20 18.84 -4.89
C THR A 298 -36.98 19.92 -4.15
N ALA A 299 -36.87 21.18 -4.58
CA ALA A 299 -37.87 22.17 -4.22
C ALA A 299 -39.24 21.54 -4.53
N ASN A 300 -40.10 21.45 -3.52
CA ASN A 300 -41.37 20.72 -3.52
C ASN A 300 -42.01 20.58 -4.91
N PRO A 301 -42.29 19.35 -5.39
CA PRO A 301 -43.30 19.20 -6.40
C PRO A 301 -44.65 19.43 -5.70
N PHE A 302 -45.29 20.54 -6.06
CA PHE A 302 -46.66 20.97 -5.78
C PHE A 302 -46.86 22.11 -4.76
N PRO A 303 -47.67 23.13 -5.14
CA PRO A 303 -47.97 24.32 -4.35
C PRO A 303 -48.98 24.09 -3.23
#